data_AF-A0A963CVM7-F1
#
_entry.id   AF-A0A963CVM7-F1
#
_cell.length_a   1.000
_cell.length_b   1.000
_cell.length_c   1.000
_cell.angle_alpha   90.00
_cell.angle_beta   90.00
_cell.angle_gamma   90.00
#
_symmetry.space_group_name_H-M   'P 1'
#
loop_
_entity.id
_entity.type
_entity.pdbx_description
1 polymer ?
#
loop_
_entity_poly.entity_id
_entity_poly.type
_entity_poly.pdbx_seq_one_letter_code
_entity_poly.pdbx_strand_id
1 'polypeptide(L)'
;MSLLGTTVALLVGPSVPLPAPVGVMEALDSIQVTTSDSGRSGFQLSLRVGRGRSDLLDYALQLGPLLQPFSRVVLIVSFGGLPEVLMDGIITNQQFSP
;
A
#
# COMPACT_ATOMS: atom_id res chain seq x y z
N MET A 1 -18.76 -4.18 1.25
CA MET A 1 -19.24 -4.76 2.54
C MET A 1 -18.05 -5.41 3.21
N SER A 2 -17.56 -4.86 4.33
CA SER A 2 -16.48 -5.49 5.11
C SER A 2 -17.04 -6.75 5.76
N LEU A 3 -16.48 -7.90 5.41
CA LEU A 3 -17.05 -9.20 5.76
C LEU A 3 -16.95 -9.54 7.26
N LEU A 4 -16.22 -8.79 8.08
CA LEU A 4 -16.05 -9.02 9.54
C LEU A 4 -15.76 -7.75 10.38
N GLY A 5 -16.05 -6.54 9.88
CA GLY A 5 -15.58 -5.32 10.54
C GLY A 5 -14.05 -5.17 10.45
N THR A 6 -13.46 -5.72 9.38
CA THR A 6 -12.06 -5.56 9.04
C THR A 6 -11.88 -4.27 8.24
N THR A 7 -10.99 -3.39 8.68
CA THR A 7 -10.58 -2.19 7.94
C THR A 7 -9.07 -2.19 7.73
N VAL A 8 -8.63 -1.58 6.64
CA VAL A 8 -7.21 -1.42 6.32
C VAL A 8 -6.89 0.06 6.31
N ALA A 9 -5.81 0.44 6.97
CA ALA A 9 -5.18 1.73 6.82
C ALA A 9 -3.76 1.53 6.28
N LEU A 10 -3.45 2.28 5.22
CA LEU A 10 -2.13 2.30 4.59
C LEU A 10 -1.50 3.65 4.87
N LEU A 11 -0.31 3.66 5.45
CA LEU A 11 0.51 4.85 5.57
C LEU A 11 1.75 4.69 4.69
N VAL A 12 2.10 5.75 3.97
CA VAL A 12 3.19 5.70 2.99
C VAL A 12 3.91 7.05 2.88
N GLY A 13 5.22 7.03 2.65
CA GLY A 13 6.00 8.25 2.40
C GLY A 13 7.52 8.02 2.32
N PRO A 14 8.29 8.94 1.74
CA PRO A 14 9.74 8.79 1.54
C PRO A 14 10.54 8.71 2.86
N SER A 15 10.05 9.32 3.93
CA SER A 15 10.70 9.32 5.25
C SER A 15 9.68 9.22 6.38
N VAL A 16 8.66 10.10 6.34
CA VAL A 16 7.53 10.08 7.27
C VAL A 16 6.32 9.44 6.58
N PRO A 17 5.84 8.29 7.06
CA PRO A 17 4.65 7.66 6.50
C PRO A 17 3.40 8.43 6.93
N LEU A 18 2.62 8.91 5.96
CA LEU A 18 1.34 9.59 6.18
C LEU A 18 0.20 8.75 5.58
N PRO A 19 -1.06 8.92 6.02
CA PRO A 19 -2.19 8.22 5.44
C PRO A 19 -2.19 8.33 3.92
N ALA A 20 -2.31 7.18 3.25
CA ALA A 20 -2.30 7.13 1.80
C ALA A 20 -3.45 8.00 1.25
N PRO A 21 -3.19 8.84 0.24
CA PRO A 21 -4.23 9.60 -0.44
C PRO A 21 -5.34 8.70 -0.96
N VAL A 22 -6.56 9.23 -1.03
CA VAL A 22 -7.76 8.48 -1.47
C VAL A 22 -7.52 7.76 -2.79
N GLY A 23 -6.85 8.39 -3.76
CA GLY A 23 -6.54 7.77 -5.04
C GLY A 23 -5.63 6.54 -4.95
N VAL A 24 -4.67 6.50 -4.01
CA VAL A 24 -3.86 5.29 -3.75
C VAL A 24 -4.76 4.16 -3.23
N MET A 25 -5.63 4.49 -2.28
CA MET A 25 -6.53 3.51 -1.66
C MET A 25 -7.57 2.98 -2.64
N GLU A 26 -8.08 3.82 -3.55
CA GLU A 26 -9.00 3.43 -4.62
C GLU A 26 -8.32 2.56 -5.68
N ALA A 27 -7.05 2.83 -5.98
CA ALA A 27 -6.26 2.04 -6.91
C ALA A 27 -5.75 0.72 -6.30
N LEU A 28 -5.74 0.58 -4.97
CA LEU A 28 -5.21 -0.60 -4.29
C LEU A 28 -6.06 -1.84 -4.59
N ASP A 29 -5.47 -2.78 -5.33
CA ASP A 29 -6.11 -4.01 -5.77
C ASP A 29 -5.94 -5.12 -4.75
N SER A 30 -4.71 -5.33 -4.30
CA SER A 30 -4.37 -6.39 -3.36
C SER A 30 -3.18 -6.05 -2.51
N ILE A 31 -3.16 -6.65 -1.32
CA ILE A 31 -2.09 -6.56 -0.34
C ILE A 31 -1.71 -7.98 0.05
N GLN A 32 -0.42 -8.29 -0.04
CA GLN A 32 0.13 -9.54 0.46
C GLN A 32 1.21 -9.21 1.50
N VAL A 33 1.13 -9.86 2.66
CA VAL A 33 2.17 -9.82 3.68
C VAL A 33 2.67 -11.23 3.89
N THR A 34 3.98 -11.39 3.85
CA THR A 34 4.66 -12.66 4.09
C THR A 34 5.55 -12.50 5.31
N THR A 35 5.21 -13.19 6.39
CA THR A 35 6.01 -13.25 7.61
C THR A 35 6.84 -14.53 7.60
N SER A 36 8.13 -14.43 7.92
CA SER A 36 9.02 -15.58 7.98
C SER A 36 9.75 -15.62 9.32
N ASP A 37 9.76 -16.79 9.96
CA ASP A 37 10.50 -17.05 11.20
C ASP A 37 12.01 -17.27 10.95
N SER A 38 12.37 -17.60 9.71
CA SER A 38 13.74 -17.85 9.27
C SER A 38 13.99 -17.20 7.92
N GLY A 39 14.16 -15.88 7.90
CA GLY A 39 14.34 -15.12 6.67
C GLY A 39 13.91 -13.67 6.81
N ARG A 40 13.75 -12.98 5.67
CA ARG A 40 13.17 -11.63 5.64
C ARG A 40 11.67 -11.71 5.43
N SER A 41 10.90 -11.07 6.31
CA SER A 41 9.51 -10.76 6.02
C SER A 41 9.41 -9.73 4.90
N GLY A 42 8.27 -9.72 4.21
CA GLY A 42 8.04 -8.85 3.07
C GLY A 42 6.58 -8.51 2.87
N PHE A 43 6.34 -7.54 2.00
CA PHE A 43 5.01 -7.16 1.57
C PHE A 43 4.99 -6.89 0.07
N GLN A 44 3.82 -7.01 -0.52
CA GLN A 44 3.56 -6.63 -1.89
C GLN A 44 2.23 -5.90 -1.96
N LEU A 45 2.23 -4.74 -2.62
CA LEU A 45 1.05 -3.96 -2.93
C LEU A 45 0.85 -4.00 -4.44
N SER A 46 -0.32 -4.41 -4.89
CA SER A 46 -0.71 -4.32 -6.29
C SER A 46 -1.71 -3.19 -6.42
N LEU A 47 -1.44 -2.27 -7.34
CA LEU A 47 -2.34 -1.16 -7.65
C LEU A 47 -2.78 -1.28 -9.10
N ARG A 48 -4.06 -1.03 -9.37
CA ARG A 48 -4.57 -0.89 -10.73
C ARG A 48 -4.21 0.50 -11.25
N VAL A 49 -3.52 0.52 -12.38
CA VAL A 49 -3.14 1.74 -13.11
C VAL A 49 -3.65 1.57 -14.55
N GLY A 50 -4.43 2.51 -15.07
CA GLY A 50 -5.10 2.32 -16.37
C GLY A 50 -5.86 3.52 -16.93
N ARG A 51 -6.05 3.50 -18.25
CA ARG A 51 -6.59 4.62 -19.06
C ARG A 51 -8.09 4.85 -18.84
N GLY A 52 -8.45 5.62 -17.81
CA GLY A 52 -9.81 6.09 -17.53
C GLY A 52 -9.83 7.59 -17.22
N ARG A 53 -11.00 8.15 -16.84
CA ARG A 53 -11.12 9.58 -16.43
C ARG A 53 -10.22 9.97 -15.24
N SER A 54 -9.59 8.99 -14.58
CA SER A 54 -8.58 9.08 -13.51
C SER A 54 -7.12 9.12 -13.99
N ASP A 55 -6.85 9.24 -15.30
CA ASP A 55 -5.50 9.20 -15.91
C ASP A 55 -4.48 10.15 -15.24
N LEU A 56 -4.93 11.31 -14.73
CA LEU A 56 -4.08 12.27 -14.01
C LEU A 56 -3.69 11.78 -12.60
N LEU A 57 -4.56 11.00 -11.96
CA LEU A 57 -4.34 10.40 -10.65
C LEU A 57 -3.34 9.24 -10.76
N ASP A 58 -3.45 8.44 -11.81
CA ASP A 58 -2.49 7.37 -12.15
C ASP A 58 -1.10 7.94 -12.45
N TYR A 59 -1.03 9.09 -13.12
CA TYR A 59 0.21 9.83 -13.35
C TYR A 59 0.84 10.35 -12.05
N ALA A 60 0.03 10.77 -11.08
CA ALA A 60 0.51 11.23 -9.76
C ALA A 60 0.96 10.06 -8.86
N LEU A 61 0.33 8.90 -8.97
CA LEU A 61 0.81 7.65 -8.34
C LEU A 61 2.13 7.19 -8.94
N GLN A 62 2.32 7.42 -10.25
CA GLN A 62 3.50 7.00 -10.98
C GLN A 62 4.70 7.95 -10.81
N LEU A 63 4.49 9.28 -10.85
CA LEU A 63 5.55 10.29 -10.73
C LEU A 63 5.75 10.83 -9.31
N GLY A 64 4.81 10.58 -8.40
CA GLY A 64 4.92 11.02 -7.02
C GLY A 64 5.99 10.23 -6.27
N PRO A 65 6.75 10.85 -5.35
CA PRO A 65 7.77 10.17 -4.54
C PRO A 65 7.17 9.16 -3.55
N LEU A 66 5.85 9.01 -3.51
CA LEU A 66 5.12 8.29 -2.48
C LEU A 66 5.31 6.77 -2.57
N LEU A 67 5.26 6.21 -3.77
CA LEU A 67 5.35 4.76 -4.00
C LEU A 67 6.69 4.34 -4.65
N GLN A 68 7.68 5.24 -4.62
CA GLN A 68 9.01 4.97 -5.15
C GLN A 68 9.81 4.07 -4.21
N PRO A 69 10.80 3.31 -4.72
CA PRO A 69 11.77 2.64 -3.87
C PRO A 69 12.33 3.59 -2.80
N PHE A 70 12.62 3.04 -1.63
CA PHE A 70 12.99 3.74 -0.40
C PHE A 70 11.86 4.45 0.36
N SER A 71 10.63 4.46 -0.16
CA SER A 71 9.49 4.91 0.63
C SER A 71 9.13 3.90 1.70
N ARG A 72 8.84 4.38 2.91
CA ARG A 72 8.33 3.58 4.03
C ARG A 72 6.84 3.33 3.84
N VAL A 73 6.42 2.12 4.14
CA VAL A 73 5.03 1.66 4.12
C VAL A 73 4.70 1.05 5.48
N VAL A 74 3.59 1.50 6.07
CA VAL A 74 3.02 0.90 7.27
C VAL A 74 1.62 0.41 6.94
N LEU A 75 1.39 -0.89 7.09
CA LEU A 75 0.12 -1.54 6.89
C LEU A 75 -0.53 -1.82 8.25
N ILE A 76 -1.70 -1.24 8.47
CA ILE A 76 -2.48 -1.43 9.68
C ILE A 76 -3.78 -2.10 9.28
N VAL A 77 -4.13 -3.18 9.97
CA VAL A 77 -5.42 -3.84 9.82
C VAL A 77 -6.14 -3.76 11.16
N SER A 78 -7.42 -3.38 11.12
CA SER A 78 -8.25 -3.41 12.32
C SER A 78 -9.28 -4.51 12.20
N PHE A 79 -9.33 -5.43 13.16
CA PHE A 79 -10.38 -6.45 13.26
C PHE A 79 -11.35 -6.04 14.37
N GLY A 80 -12.63 -5.84 14.05
CA GLY A 80 -13.62 -5.41 15.04
C GLY A 80 -13.30 -4.04 15.66
N GLY A 81 -12.57 -3.19 14.94
CA GLY A 81 -12.15 -1.86 15.41
C GLY A 81 -10.86 -1.82 16.23
N LEU A 82 -10.19 -2.96 16.47
CA LEU A 82 -8.88 -3.01 17.15
C LEU A 82 -7.75 -2.97 16.11
N PRO A 83 -6.94 -1.89 16.03
CA PRO A 83 -5.88 -1.75 15.04
C PRO A 83 -4.62 -2.55 15.42
N GLU A 84 -4.05 -3.23 14.45
CA GLU A 84 -2.79 -3.96 14.54
C GLU A 84 -1.89 -3.64 13.33
N VAL A 85 -0.60 -3.43 13.56
CA VAL A 85 0.38 -3.23 12.49
C VAL A 85 0.80 -4.59 11.94
N LEU A 86 0.47 -4.88 10.68
CA LEU A 86 0.87 -6.12 10.03
C LEU A 86 2.25 -6.04 9.39
N MET A 87 2.62 -4.87 8.87
CA MET A 87 3.94 -4.65 8.27
C MET A 87 4.37 -3.20 8.42
N ASP A 88 5.64 -2.99 8.72
CA ASP A 88 6.33 -1.71 8.67
C ASP A 88 7.65 -1.93 7.93
N GLY A 89 7.73 -1.45 6.70
CA GLY A 89 8.83 -1.78 5.80
C GLY A 89 9.11 -0.71 4.78
N ILE A 90 10.07 -0.99 3.91
CA ILE A 90 10.50 -0.08 2.85
C ILE A 90 10.27 -0.74 1.49
N ILE A 91 9.79 0.05 0.52
CA ILE A 91 9.66 -0.38 -0.87
C ILE A 91 11.07 -0.62 -1.43
N THR A 92 11.33 -1.86 -1.86
CA THR A 92 12.63 -2.25 -2.43
C THR A 92 12.60 -2.41 -3.94
N ASN A 93 11.41 -2.63 -4.51
CA ASN A 93 11.22 -2.84 -5.94
C ASN A 93 9.84 -2.30 -6.36
N GLN A 94 9.77 -1.76 -7.57
CA GLN A 94 8.54 -1.31 -8.22
C GLN A 94 8.53 -1.85 -9.65
N GLN A 95 7.42 -2.49 -10.04
CA GLN A 95 7.26 -3.10 -11.35
C GLN A 95 5.93 -2.67 -11.96
N PHE A 96 5.91 -2.58 -13.29
CA PHE A 96 4.70 -2.32 -14.06
C PHE A 96 4.40 -3.56 -14.90
N SER A 97 3.21 -4.12 -14.69
CA SER A 97 2.67 -5.18 -15.55
C SER A 97 1.69 -4.55 -16.54
N PRO A 98 1.69 -5.01 -17.82
CA PRO A 98 0.61 -4.73 -18.76
C PRO A 98 -0.73 -5.32 -18.28
#